data_AF-A0A3A5VUY1-F1
#
_entry.id   AF-A0A3A5VUY1-F1
#
_cell.length_a   1.000
_cell.length_b   1.000
_cell.length_c   1.000
_cell.angle_alpha   90.00
_cell.angle_beta   90.00
_cell.angle_gamma   90.00
#
_symmetry.space_group_name_H-M   'P 1'
#
loop_
_entity.id
_entity.type
_entity.pdbx_description
1 polymer ?
#
loop_
_entity_poly.entity_id
_entity_poly.type
_entity_poly.pdbx_seq_one_letter_code
_entity_poly.pdbx_strand_id
1 'polypeptide(L)' 'WSWFAQITDATASYGGYSGAPPNEKITWGKLGTETPRFNIQSDASIVLPMLFAYVLDL' A
#
# COMPACT_ATOMS: atom_id res chain seq x y z
N TRP A 1 6.28 11.27 3.32
CA TRP A 1 6.25 10.74 1.93
C TRP A 1 5.21 11.50 1.13
N SER A 2 5.46 11.73 -0.15
CA SER A 2 4.48 12.42 -1.02
C SER A 2 3.25 11.55 -1.31
N TRP A 3 3.38 10.22 -1.23
CA TRP A 3 2.29 9.26 -1.36
C TRP A 3 2.71 7.91 -0.73
N PHE A 4 1.73 7.02 -0.54
CA PHE A 4 1.93 5.63 -0.13
C PHE A 4 1.00 4.71 -0.92
N ALA A 5 1.51 3.60 -1.46
CA ALA A 5 0.66 2.53 -1.97
C ALA A 5 1.16 1.18 -1.46
N GLN A 6 0.23 0.31 -1.09
CA GLN A 6 0.50 -1.07 -0.71
C GLN A 6 -0.27 -1.98 -1.65
N ILE A 7 0.43 -2.96 -2.23
CA ILE A 7 -0.18 -4.08 -2.96
C ILE A 7 0.09 -5.31 -2.11
N THR A 8 -0.97 -5.96 -1.64
CA THR A 8 -0.85 -7.08 -0.70
C THR A 8 -2.04 -8.02 -0.81
N ASP A 9 -1.81 -9.31 -0.63
CA ASP A 9 -2.85 -10.31 -0.44
C ASP A 9 -3.17 -10.52 1.06
N ALA A 10 -2.33 -10.01 1.95
CA ALA A 10 -2.50 -10.10 3.40
C ALA A 10 -3.66 -9.21 3.90
N THR A 11 -4.49 -9.76 4.78
CA THR A 11 -5.58 -9.02 5.44
C THR A 11 -5.14 -8.50 6.80
N ALA A 12 -5.81 -7.44 7.28
CA ALA A 12 -5.63 -6.98 8.65
C ALA A 12 -6.11 -8.08 9.61
N SER A 13 -5.17 -8.75 10.28
CA SER A 13 -5.46 -9.90 11.14
C SER A 13 -4.44 -10.01 12.26
N TYR A 14 -4.91 -10.33 13.47
CA TYR A 14 -4.13 -10.62 14.70
C TYR A 14 -2.85 -9.77 14.93
N GLY A 15 -2.86 -8.47 14.55
CA GLY A 15 -1.70 -7.58 14.73
C GLY A 15 -0.53 -7.82 13.76
N GLY A 16 -0.75 -8.55 12.66
CA GLY A 16 0.26 -8.76 11.62
C GLY A 16 0.63 -7.47 10.89
N TYR A 17 1.91 -7.13 10.86
CA TYR A 17 2.39 -5.90 10.20
C TYR A 17 2.20 -5.90 8.68
N SER A 18 2.21 -7.08 8.04
CA SER A 18 2.10 -7.23 6.58
C SER A 18 0.74 -6.82 6.02
N GLY A 19 -0.34 -7.01 6.79
CA GLY A 19 -1.71 -6.60 6.43
C GLY A 19 -2.16 -5.32 7.16
N ALA A 20 -1.27 -4.67 7.91
CA ALA A 20 -1.60 -3.50 8.72
C ALA A 20 -2.12 -2.35 7.83
N PRO A 21 -3.31 -1.79 8.12
CA PRO A 21 -3.88 -0.74 7.31
C PRO A 21 -3.01 0.53 7.38
N PRO A 22 -3.04 1.39 6.34
CA PRO A 22 -2.23 2.60 6.31
C PRO A 22 -2.40 3.52 7.54
N ASN A 23 -3.59 3.53 8.16
CA ASN A 23 -3.86 4.33 9.36
C ASN A 23 -2.99 3.93 10.56
N GLU A 24 -2.62 2.66 10.68
CA GLU A 24 -1.68 2.21 11.73
C GLU A 24 -0.28 2.79 11.53
N LYS A 25 0.13 3.03 10.28
CA LYS A 25 1.40 3.69 9.97
C LYS A 25 1.39 5.18 10.33
N ILE A 26 0.21 5.81 10.38
CA ILE A 26 0.06 7.22 10.79
C ILE A 26 0.24 7.37 12.29
N THR A 27 -0.35 6.48 13.09
CA THR A 27 -0.22 6.53 14.56
C THR A 27 1.23 6.35 15.01
N TRP A 28 2.05 5.70 14.18
CA TRP A 28 3.49 5.51 14.43
C TRP A 28 4.37 6.63 13.83
N GLY A 29 3.77 7.66 13.24
CA GLY A 29 4.49 8.77 12.60
C GLY A 29 5.22 8.40 11.29
N LYS A 30 4.96 7.22 10.71
CA LYS A 30 5.60 6.77 9.46
C LYS A 30 4.96 7.40 8.22
N LEU A 31 3.69 7.80 8.32
CA LEU A 31 2.93 8.54 7.29
C LEU A 31 2.27 9.77 7.92
N GLY A 32 2.09 10.84 7.15
CA GLY A 32 1.33 12.02 7.58
C GLY A 32 -0.17 11.79 7.47
N THR A 33 -0.96 12.54 8.24
CA THR A 33 -2.43 12.47 8.21
C THR A 33 -3.03 12.84 6.85
N GLU A 34 -2.33 13.70 6.10
CA GLU A 34 -2.73 14.15 4.77
C GLU A 34 -2.03 13.39 3.63
N THR A 35 -1.12 12.45 3.95
CA THR A 35 -0.40 11.70 2.91
C THR A 35 -1.41 10.85 2.10
N PRO A 36 -1.52 11.05 0.77
CA PRO A 36 -2.33 10.21 -0.10
C PRO A 36 -1.90 8.75 0.03
N ARG A 37 -2.88 7.87 0.24
CA ARG A 37 -2.61 6.47 0.54
C ARG A 37 -3.57 5.54 -0.18
N PHE A 38 -3.03 4.46 -0.72
CA PHE A 38 -3.77 3.46 -1.49
C PHE A 38 -3.44 2.05 -0.96
N ASN A 39 -4.46 1.21 -0.80
CA ASN A 39 -4.27 -0.19 -0.42
C ASN A 39 -5.00 -1.07 -1.45
N ILE A 40 -4.25 -1.91 -2.16
CA ILE A 40 -4.72 -2.76 -3.25
C ILE A 40 -4.62 -4.21 -2.79
N GLN A 41 -5.77 -4.83 -2.58
CA GLN A 41 -5.85 -6.22 -2.13
C GLN A 41 -5.68 -7.19 -3.31
N SER A 42 -4.44 -7.52 -3.66
CA SER A 42 -4.13 -8.39 -4.80
C SER A 42 -2.67 -8.86 -4.78
N ASP A 43 -2.35 -9.80 -5.67
CA ASP A 43 -0.98 -10.27 -5.91
C ASP A 43 -0.16 -9.20 -6.66
N ALA A 44 1.04 -8.91 -6.16
CA ALA A 44 1.95 -7.94 -6.76
C ALA A 44 2.41 -8.34 -8.18
N SER A 45 2.51 -9.63 -8.47
CA SER A 45 2.88 -10.14 -9.80
C SER A 45 1.83 -9.83 -10.87
N ILE A 46 0.59 -9.52 -10.48
CA ILE A 46 -0.48 -9.12 -11.40
C ILE A 46 -0.57 -7.58 -11.47
N VAL A 47 -0.62 -6.90 -10.32
CA VAL A 47 -0.88 -5.45 -10.27
C VAL A 47 0.34 -4.63 -10.69
N LEU A 48 1.54 -5.01 -10.25
CA LEU A 48 2.74 -4.19 -10.47
C LEU A 48 3.09 -4.04 -11.96
N PRO A 49 3.00 -5.08 -12.81
CA PRO A 49 3.20 -4.92 -14.25
C PRO A 49 2.19 -3.97 -14.90
N MET A 50 0.91 -4.04 -14.54
CA MET A 50 -0.11 -3.14 -15.09
C MET A 50 0.11 -1.69 -14.66
N LEU A 51 0.50 -1.48 -13.39
CA LEU A 51 0.84 -0.15 -12.88
C LEU A 51 2.02 0.44 -13.65
N PHE A 52 3.06 -0.36 -13.87
CA PHE A 52 4.26 0.04 -14.60
C PHE A 52 3.98 0.33 -16.07
N ALA A 53 3.18 -0.50 -16.74
CA ALA A 53 2.75 -0.23 -18.11
C ALA A 53 2.04 1.14 -18.22
N TYR A 54 1.18 1.47 -17.25
CA TYR A 54 0.45 2.74 -17.28
C TYR A 54 1.29 3.97 -16.88
N VAL A 55 2.11 3.85 -15.84
CA VAL A 55 2.84 5.00 -15.27
C VAL A 55 4.19 5.24 -15.95
N LEU A 56 4.85 4.16 -16.40
CA LEU A 56 6.20 4.20 -16.96
C LEU A 56 6.22 4.00 -18.47
N ASP A 57 5.06 3.74 -19.10
CA ASP A 57 4.94 3.44 -20.54
C ASP A 57 5.82 2.24 -20.95
N LEU A 58 5.80 1.19 -20.11
CA LEU A 58 6.55 -0.07 -20.28
C LEU A 58 5.75 -1.15 -21.03
#